data_AF-A0A6A3H808-F1
#
_entry.id   AF-A0A6A3H808-F1
#
_cell.length_a   1.000
_cell.length_b   1.000
_cell.length_c   1.000
_cell.angle_alpha   90.00
_cell.angle_beta   90.00
_cell.angle_gamma   90.00
#
_symmetry.space_group_name_H-M   'P 1'
#
loop_
_entity.id
_entity.type
_entity.pdbx_description
1 polymer ?
#
loop_
_entity_poly.entity_id
_entity_poly.type
_entity_poly.pdbx_seq_one_letter_code
_entity_poly.pdbx_strand_id
1 'polypeptide(L)'
;MTAILGAEAINDKKFTSWNTRQRVLGLDFDTVAGLVSMPVAKVDKCRRIVAAAYNTTVLPRKEYRSLMGSLRHVATCIRAARPFLQRLRVCERQLNRFQRVAVTASMKEDLLWWWMVLHSPHLNGVSLEYFNTLPAPDAVIEMDASEFGLCALDPAAKAAVTYPFSSHERSLISAFKNGDTNGFDINFSELLSCAFAVHAWGARWAANAPNGGRPYHVHFRIDNTSAVAWQNKLASRNPRAQVIIRLLSCFLRH
;
A
#
# COMPACT_ATOMS: atom_id res chain seq x y z
N MET A 1 0.51 0.40 -45.27
CA MET A 1 0.07 -1.00 -45.32
C MET A 1 0.20 -1.58 -43.91
N THR A 2 -0.93 -1.75 -43.21
CA THR A 2 -0.94 -2.35 -41.87
C THR A 2 -1.16 -3.84 -42.06
N ALA A 3 -0.13 -4.66 -41.83
CA ALA A 3 -0.25 -6.11 -41.93
C ALA A 3 -1.22 -6.59 -40.84
N ILE A 4 -2.40 -7.06 -41.25
CA ILE A 4 -3.37 -7.68 -40.35
C ILE A 4 -2.90 -9.13 -40.16
N LEU A 5 -2.23 -9.36 -39.05
CA LEU A 5 -1.78 -10.68 -38.60
C LEU A 5 -3.01 -11.48 -38.15
N GLY A 6 -3.20 -12.68 -38.71
CA GLY A 6 -4.30 -13.59 -38.37
C GLY A 6 -4.24 -14.09 -36.92
N ALA A 7 -5.27 -14.79 -36.45
CA ALA A 7 -5.35 -15.27 -35.05
C ALA A 7 -4.19 -16.20 -34.63
N GLU A 8 -3.55 -16.86 -35.58
CA GLU A 8 -2.39 -17.74 -35.37
C GLU A 8 -1.04 -17.06 -35.63
N ALA A 9 -1.04 -15.76 -35.91
CA ALA A 9 0.18 -15.07 -36.25
C ALA A 9 1.04 -14.82 -35.01
N ILE A 10 2.17 -15.51 -34.97
CA ILE A 10 3.15 -15.42 -33.91
C ILE A 10 4.28 -14.47 -34.34
N ASN A 11 4.73 -13.60 -33.43
CA ASN A 11 5.87 -12.73 -33.67
C ASN A 11 7.14 -13.37 -33.08
N ASP A 12 7.87 -14.10 -33.91
CA ASP A 12 9.07 -14.84 -33.50
C ASP A 12 10.14 -13.96 -32.84
N LYS A 13 10.22 -12.68 -33.23
CA LYS A 13 11.16 -11.70 -32.67
C LYS A 13 10.84 -11.31 -31.23
N LYS A 14 9.65 -11.63 -30.72
CA LYS A 14 9.24 -11.36 -29.33
C LYS A 14 9.43 -12.58 -28.42
N PHE A 15 9.80 -13.75 -28.95
CA PHE A 15 10.12 -14.86 -28.06
C PHE A 15 11.39 -14.58 -27.28
N THR A 16 11.33 -15.00 -26.02
CA THR A 16 12.48 -15.09 -25.13
C THR A 16 12.84 -16.55 -24.97
N SER A 17 14.13 -16.85 -24.89
CA SER A 17 14.58 -18.19 -24.53
C SER A 17 14.05 -18.60 -23.15
N TRP A 18 14.01 -19.92 -22.92
CA TRP A 18 13.74 -20.49 -21.61
C TRP A 18 14.73 -19.95 -20.59
N ASN A 19 14.20 -19.31 -19.54
CA ASN A 19 15.00 -18.67 -18.51
C ASN A 19 14.16 -18.63 -17.21
N THR A 20 14.83 -18.71 -16.06
CA THR A 20 14.20 -18.52 -14.75
C THR A 20 13.80 -17.06 -14.49
N ARG A 21 14.33 -16.13 -15.29
CA ARG A 21 13.93 -14.72 -15.31
C ARG A 21 13.33 -14.34 -16.65
N GLN A 22 12.07 -13.88 -16.63
CA GLN A 22 11.37 -13.48 -17.86
C GLN A 22 10.51 -12.24 -17.69
N ARG A 23 10.37 -11.50 -18.79
CA ARG A 23 9.54 -10.29 -18.86
C ARG A 23 8.18 -10.66 -19.47
N VAL A 24 7.13 -10.70 -18.65
CA VAL A 24 5.76 -11.05 -19.09
C VAL A 24 4.80 -9.92 -18.73
N LEU A 25 3.95 -9.50 -19.66
CA LEU A 25 3.04 -8.35 -19.51
C LEU A 25 3.74 -7.06 -19.03
N GLY A 26 5.04 -6.96 -19.31
CA GLY A 26 5.87 -5.84 -18.89
C GLY A 26 6.21 -5.83 -17.39
N LEU A 27 6.17 -6.98 -16.72
CA LEU A 27 6.66 -7.24 -15.36
C LEU A 27 7.81 -8.24 -15.41
N ASP A 28 8.76 -8.14 -14.47
CA ASP A 28 9.86 -9.10 -14.32
C ASP A 28 9.45 -10.22 -13.37
N PHE A 29 9.41 -11.45 -13.89
CA PHE A 29 9.19 -12.67 -13.12
C PHE A 29 10.53 -13.34 -12.85
N ASP A 30 10.80 -13.66 -11.59
CA ASP A 30 11.98 -14.43 -11.16
C ASP A 30 11.49 -15.67 -10.41
N THR A 31 11.61 -16.84 -11.03
CA THR A 31 11.14 -18.11 -10.45
C THR A 31 12.09 -18.66 -9.41
N VAL A 32 13.37 -18.25 -9.40
CA VAL A 32 14.34 -18.65 -8.37
C VAL A 32 14.10 -17.85 -7.09
N ALA A 33 13.86 -16.54 -7.22
CA ALA A 33 13.53 -15.69 -6.09
C ALA A 33 12.05 -15.79 -5.67
N GLY A 34 11.18 -16.38 -6.49
CA GLY A 34 9.75 -16.47 -6.22
C GLY A 34 9.04 -15.12 -6.26
N LEU A 35 9.48 -14.18 -7.10
CA LEU A 35 9.02 -12.79 -7.08
C LEU A 35 8.55 -12.27 -8.44
N VAL A 36 7.56 -11.38 -8.41
CA VAL A 36 7.18 -10.52 -9.55
C VAL A 36 7.48 -9.07 -9.20
N SER A 37 8.27 -8.39 -10.03
CA SER A 37 8.71 -7.02 -9.78
C SER A 37 8.46 -6.10 -10.96
N MET A 38 8.44 -4.79 -10.68
CA MET A 38 8.38 -3.76 -11.70
C MET A 38 9.77 -3.58 -12.31
N PRO A 39 9.90 -3.60 -13.65
CA PRO A 39 11.18 -3.31 -14.30
C PRO A 39 11.76 -1.96 -13.89
N VAL A 40 13.06 -1.92 -13.62
CA VAL A 40 13.77 -0.70 -13.17
C VAL A 40 13.51 0.48 -14.10
N ALA A 41 13.55 0.28 -15.43
CA ALA A 41 13.26 1.32 -16.40
C ALA A 41 11.85 1.95 -16.25
N LYS A 42 10.85 1.17 -15.82
CA LYS A 42 9.49 1.68 -15.53
C LYS A 42 9.45 2.43 -14.20
N VAL A 43 10.17 1.95 -13.19
CA VAL A 43 10.33 2.67 -11.91
C VAL A 43 11.01 4.02 -12.15
N ASP A 44 12.10 4.08 -12.92
CA ASP A 44 12.80 5.32 -13.25
C ASP A 44 11.95 6.29 -14.06
N LYS A 45 11.18 5.79 -15.02
CA LYS A 45 10.19 6.61 -15.73
C LYS A 45 9.19 7.21 -14.74
N CYS A 46 8.70 6.42 -13.80
CA CYS A 46 7.77 6.88 -12.77
C CYS A 46 8.41 7.94 -11.86
N ARG A 47 9.65 7.74 -11.42
CA ARG A 47 10.44 8.71 -10.63
C ARG A 47 10.51 10.07 -11.36
N ARG A 48 10.85 10.07 -12.66
CA ARG A 48 10.89 11.31 -13.47
C ARG A 48 9.53 12.00 -13.55
N ILE A 49 8.45 11.24 -13.74
CA ILE A 49 7.09 11.80 -13.82
C ILE A 49 6.67 12.39 -12.47
N VAL A 50 6.98 11.72 -11.36
CA VAL A 50 6.70 12.22 -9.99
C VAL A 50 7.48 13.50 -9.71
N ALA A 51 8.78 13.54 -10.03
CA ALA A 51 9.61 14.73 -9.84
C ALA A 51 9.10 15.92 -10.67
N ALA A 52 8.72 15.69 -11.93
CA ALA A 52 8.14 16.74 -12.77
C ALA A 52 6.83 17.26 -12.17
N ALA A 53 5.93 16.37 -11.75
CA ALA A 53 4.66 16.75 -11.13
C ALA A 53 4.84 17.55 -9.84
N TYR A 54 5.77 17.15 -8.97
CA TYR A 54 6.03 17.80 -7.69
C TYR A 54 6.51 19.25 -7.83
N ASN A 55 7.34 19.51 -8.85
CA ASN A 55 7.91 20.84 -9.12
C ASN A 55 6.96 21.77 -9.90
N THR A 56 5.81 21.27 -10.36
CA THR A 56 4.79 22.08 -11.03
C THR A 56 3.76 22.58 -10.04
N THR A 57 3.13 23.71 -10.36
CA THR A 57 1.95 24.23 -9.63
C THR A 57 0.65 23.77 -10.27
N VAL A 58 0.67 23.44 -11.56
CA VAL A 58 -0.51 23.08 -12.35
C VAL A 58 -0.13 22.02 -13.38
N LEU A 59 -0.94 20.96 -13.47
CA LEU A 59 -0.78 19.89 -14.45
C LEU A 59 -1.88 19.93 -15.52
N PRO A 60 -1.53 19.93 -16.81
CA PRO A 60 -2.49 19.64 -17.87
C PRO A 60 -3.11 18.25 -17.70
N ARG A 61 -4.37 18.07 -18.10
CA ARG A 61 -5.09 16.77 -18.06
C ARG A 61 -4.27 15.60 -18.62
N LYS A 62 -3.55 15.81 -19.73
CA LYS A 62 -2.73 14.76 -20.37
C LYS A 62 -1.60 14.29 -19.46
N GLU A 63 -0.88 15.23 -18.85
CA GLU A 63 0.21 14.94 -17.92
C GLU A 63 -0.32 14.32 -16.63
N TYR A 64 -1.44 14.84 -16.13
CA TYR A 64 -2.11 14.27 -14.96
C TYR A 64 -2.50 12.80 -15.17
N ARG A 65 -3.12 12.47 -16.30
CA ARG A 65 -3.47 11.09 -16.64
C ARG A 65 -2.25 10.21 -16.86
N SER A 66 -1.18 10.77 -17.45
CA SER A 66 0.10 10.07 -17.59
C SER A 66 0.70 9.71 -16.22
N LEU A 67 0.70 10.67 -15.28
CA LEU A 67 1.07 10.46 -13.88
C LEU A 67 0.23 9.35 -13.27
N MET A 68 -1.10 9.48 -13.28
CA MET A 68 -2.01 8.49 -12.68
C MET A 68 -1.85 7.09 -13.26
N GLY A 69 -1.67 6.97 -14.58
CA GLY A 69 -1.42 5.70 -15.26
C GLY A 69 -0.09 5.08 -14.85
N SER A 70 0.98 5.89 -14.79
CA SER A 70 2.31 5.43 -14.36
C SER A 70 2.31 4.97 -12.91
N LEU A 71 1.75 5.77 -11.99
CA LEU A 71 1.66 5.43 -10.58
C LEU A 71 0.85 4.14 -10.37
N ARG A 72 -0.30 4.01 -11.05
CA ARG A 72 -1.15 2.81 -10.99
C ARG A 72 -0.39 1.56 -11.46
N HIS A 73 0.34 1.67 -12.57
CA HIS A 73 1.10 0.54 -13.11
C HIS A 73 2.19 0.10 -12.13
N VAL A 74 2.97 1.05 -11.59
CA VAL A 74 4.06 0.75 -10.65
C VAL A 74 3.53 0.19 -9.32
N ALA A 75 2.38 0.67 -8.84
CA ALA A 75 1.72 0.17 -7.62
C ALA A 75 1.30 -1.31 -7.69
N THR A 76 1.33 -1.93 -8.88
CA THR A 76 1.09 -3.37 -9.04
C THR A 76 2.10 -4.18 -8.23
N CYS A 77 3.39 -3.85 -8.37
CA CYS A 77 4.49 -4.54 -7.67
C CYS A 77 5.04 -3.75 -6.48
N ILE A 78 4.83 -2.43 -6.43
CA ILE A 78 5.22 -1.59 -5.28
C ILE A 78 3.98 -1.30 -4.44
N ARG A 79 3.50 -2.31 -3.72
CA ARG A 79 2.21 -2.28 -3.02
C ARG A 79 2.15 -1.20 -1.94
N ALA A 80 3.28 -0.91 -1.28
CA ALA A 80 3.42 0.16 -0.29
C ALA A 80 2.97 1.54 -0.78
N ALA A 81 3.04 1.80 -2.09
CA ALA A 81 2.66 3.09 -2.67
C ALA A 81 1.13 3.25 -2.87
N ARG A 82 0.36 2.17 -2.79
CA ARG A 82 -1.08 2.16 -3.13
C ARG A 82 -1.94 3.15 -2.33
N PRO A 83 -1.78 3.33 -1.00
CA PRO A 83 -2.60 4.28 -0.25
C PRO A 83 -2.45 5.73 -0.72
N PHE A 84 -1.26 6.08 -1.23
CA PHE A 84 -0.96 7.42 -1.73
C PHE A 84 -1.59 7.69 -3.11
N LEU A 85 -2.17 6.69 -3.78
CA LEU A 85 -2.92 6.90 -5.03
C LEU A 85 -4.28 7.54 -4.82
N GLN A 86 -4.89 7.35 -3.67
CA GLN A 86 -6.34 7.51 -3.55
C GLN A 86 -6.76 8.96 -3.65
N ARG A 87 -6.07 9.85 -2.94
CA ARG A 87 -6.31 11.30 -2.99
C ARG A 87 -6.06 11.83 -4.39
N LEU A 88 -4.99 11.37 -5.04
CA LEU A 88 -4.70 11.67 -6.45
C LEU A 88 -5.82 11.15 -7.38
N ARG A 89 -6.45 10.00 -7.10
CA ARG A 89 -7.57 9.51 -7.92
C ARG A 89 -8.87 10.31 -7.76
N VAL A 90 -9.11 10.96 -6.63
CA VAL A 90 -10.33 11.76 -6.43
C VAL A 90 -10.43 12.84 -7.49
N CYS A 91 -9.32 13.57 -7.76
CA CYS A 91 -9.29 14.58 -8.80
C CYS A 91 -9.47 13.98 -10.20
N GLU A 92 -9.03 12.74 -10.45
CA GLU A 92 -9.16 12.07 -11.76
C GLU A 92 -10.64 11.96 -12.21
N ARG A 93 -11.55 11.71 -11.26
CA ARG A 93 -12.99 11.53 -11.54
C ARG A 93 -13.70 12.82 -11.94
N GLN A 94 -13.17 13.97 -11.52
CA GLN A 94 -13.78 15.28 -11.71
C GLN A 94 -13.20 16.05 -12.92
N LEU A 95 -12.28 15.42 -13.66
CA LEU A 95 -11.57 16.07 -14.76
C LEU A 95 -12.42 16.21 -16.02
N ASN A 96 -12.62 17.46 -16.46
CA ASN A 96 -13.15 17.85 -17.76
C ASN A 96 -12.06 17.95 -18.83
N ARG A 97 -12.45 18.01 -20.12
CA ARG A 97 -11.53 17.92 -21.28
C ARG A 97 -10.44 19.00 -21.29
N PHE A 98 -10.77 20.24 -20.90
CA PHE A 98 -9.86 21.39 -20.93
C PHE A 98 -9.34 21.80 -19.55
N GLN A 99 -9.70 21.06 -18.50
CA GLN A 99 -9.28 21.40 -17.15
C GLN A 99 -7.80 21.14 -16.93
N ARG A 100 -7.20 22.05 -16.17
CA ARG A 100 -5.88 21.88 -15.56
C ARG A 100 -6.07 21.59 -14.07
N VAL A 101 -5.22 20.75 -13.51
CA VAL A 101 -5.27 20.36 -12.09
C VAL A 101 -4.24 21.18 -11.34
N ALA A 102 -4.68 21.99 -10.38
CA ALA A 102 -3.75 22.61 -9.44
C ALA A 102 -3.13 21.54 -8.55
N VAL A 103 -1.80 21.54 -8.42
CA VAL A 103 -1.08 20.62 -7.55
C VAL A 103 -1.12 21.18 -6.14
N THR A 104 -2.05 20.68 -5.32
CA THR A 104 -2.24 21.14 -3.94
C THR A 104 -1.08 20.71 -3.03
N ALA A 105 -0.95 21.35 -1.86
CA ALA A 105 0.03 20.93 -0.85
C ALA A 105 -0.14 19.45 -0.45
N SER A 106 -1.39 19.01 -0.27
CA SER A 106 -1.73 17.63 0.06
C SER A 106 -1.39 16.63 -1.06
N MET A 107 -1.38 17.06 -2.32
CA MET A 107 -0.89 16.25 -3.45
C MET A 107 0.64 16.21 -3.45
N LYS A 108 1.32 17.32 -3.13
CA LYS A 108 2.78 17.35 -3.01
C LYS A 108 3.29 16.40 -1.93
N GLU A 109 2.63 16.33 -0.79
CA GLU A 109 2.92 15.34 0.25
C GLU A 109 2.81 13.89 -0.28
N ASP A 110 1.74 13.58 -1.00
CA ASP A 110 1.56 12.24 -1.58
C ASP A 110 2.63 11.94 -2.65
N LEU A 111 3.00 12.93 -3.47
CA LEU A 111 4.09 12.82 -4.45
C LEU A 111 5.46 12.63 -3.77
N LEU A 112 5.69 13.27 -2.62
CA LEU A 112 6.91 13.08 -1.83
C LEU A 112 6.99 11.65 -1.26
N TRP A 113 5.87 11.13 -0.74
CA TRP A 113 5.79 9.72 -0.34
C TRP A 113 6.07 8.77 -1.49
N TRP A 114 5.47 9.04 -2.66
CA TRP A 114 5.78 8.31 -3.88
C TRP A 114 7.27 8.35 -4.22
N TRP A 115 7.89 9.51 -4.12
CA TRP A 115 9.33 9.65 -4.34
C TRP A 115 10.14 8.76 -3.40
N MET A 116 9.89 8.81 -2.09
CA MET A 116 10.58 8.00 -1.09
C MET A 116 10.40 6.49 -1.32
N VAL A 117 9.16 6.05 -1.58
CA VAL A 117 8.83 4.65 -1.85
C VAL A 117 9.49 4.16 -3.14
N LEU A 118 9.48 4.96 -4.20
CA LEU A 118 10.14 4.61 -5.47
C LEU A 118 11.67 4.53 -5.32
N HIS A 119 12.28 5.21 -4.35
CA HIS A 119 13.72 5.13 -4.05
C HIS A 119 14.09 4.00 -3.09
N SER A 120 13.15 3.14 -2.74
CA SER A 120 13.34 2.00 -1.85
C SER A 120 13.22 0.70 -2.64
N PRO A 121 14.30 0.15 -3.24
CA PRO A 121 14.22 -1.00 -4.14
C PRO A 121 13.63 -2.24 -3.50
N HIS A 122 13.81 -2.41 -2.18
CA HIS A 122 13.28 -3.53 -1.41
C HIS A 122 11.74 -3.55 -1.32
N LEU A 123 11.05 -2.46 -1.67
CA LEU A 123 9.58 -2.40 -1.75
C LEU A 123 9.06 -2.85 -3.13
N ASN A 124 9.94 -3.13 -4.09
CA ASN A 124 9.57 -3.56 -5.43
C ASN A 124 9.62 -5.08 -5.55
N GLY A 125 8.45 -5.70 -5.40
CA GLY A 125 8.34 -7.15 -5.47
C GLY A 125 7.02 -7.58 -4.85
N VAL A 126 6.51 -8.69 -5.36
CA VAL A 126 5.39 -9.41 -4.78
C VAL A 126 5.72 -10.89 -4.86
N SER A 127 5.62 -11.61 -3.75
CA SER A 127 5.82 -13.06 -3.74
C SER A 127 4.79 -13.76 -4.62
N LEU A 128 5.28 -14.67 -5.46
CA LEU A 128 4.48 -15.53 -6.33
C LEU A 128 3.60 -16.48 -5.52
N GLU A 129 3.94 -16.77 -4.27
CA GLU A 129 3.13 -17.65 -3.41
C GLU A 129 1.73 -17.08 -3.15
N TYR A 130 1.56 -15.76 -3.17
CA TYR A 130 0.26 -15.11 -2.97
C TYR A 130 -0.61 -15.03 -4.23
N PHE A 131 -0.16 -15.59 -5.37
CA PHE A 131 -0.92 -15.51 -6.62
C PHE A 131 -2.02 -16.58 -6.74
N ASN A 132 -1.97 -17.64 -5.93
CA ASN A 132 -2.97 -18.69 -5.92
C ASN A 132 -3.77 -18.68 -4.61
N THR A 133 -3.70 -19.74 -3.81
CA THR A 133 -4.29 -19.80 -2.48
C THR A 133 -3.38 -19.11 -1.47
N LEU A 134 -3.94 -18.24 -0.64
CA LEU A 134 -3.18 -17.64 0.47
C LEU A 134 -2.57 -18.75 1.33
N PRO A 135 -1.25 -18.71 1.59
CA PRO A 135 -0.63 -19.68 2.48
C PRO A 135 -1.20 -19.54 3.89
N ALA A 136 -1.08 -20.61 4.69
CA ALA A 136 -1.39 -20.53 6.11
C ALA A 136 -0.61 -19.36 6.75
N PRO A 137 -1.20 -18.62 7.70
CA PRO A 137 -0.51 -17.53 8.37
C PRO A 137 0.62 -18.06 9.25
N ASP A 138 1.77 -17.38 9.21
CA ASP A 138 2.91 -17.64 10.08
C ASP A 138 2.68 -17.10 11.50
N ALA A 139 1.82 -16.08 11.65
CA ALA A 139 1.30 -15.64 12.93
C ALA A 139 -0.15 -15.17 12.80
N VAL A 140 -0.93 -15.41 13.85
CA VAL A 140 -2.30 -14.90 13.99
C VAL A 140 -2.32 -13.95 15.17
N ILE A 141 -2.71 -12.71 14.91
CA ILE A 141 -2.77 -11.64 15.92
C ILE A 141 -4.22 -11.32 16.18
N GLU A 142 -4.63 -11.42 17.44
CA GLU A 142 -5.97 -11.07 17.89
C GLU A 142 -5.95 -9.69 18.50
N MET A 143 -6.77 -8.77 17.99
CA MET A 143 -6.73 -7.38 18.40
C MET A 143 -8.09 -6.93 18.91
N ASP A 144 -8.04 -6.00 19.83
CA ASP A 144 -9.21 -5.32 20.36
C ASP A 144 -8.84 -3.88 20.77
N ALA A 145 -9.83 -3.02 20.81
CA ALA A 145 -9.72 -1.68 21.37
C ALA A 145 -10.96 -1.36 22.19
N SER A 146 -10.75 -0.62 23.27
CA SER A 146 -11.81 -0.10 24.12
C SER A 146 -11.58 1.38 24.38
N GLU A 147 -12.46 2.01 25.14
CA GLU A 147 -12.27 3.39 25.59
C GLU A 147 -11.14 3.56 26.60
N PHE A 148 -10.65 2.46 27.17
CA PHE A 148 -9.55 2.46 28.13
C PHE A 148 -8.19 2.30 27.45
N GLY A 149 -8.13 1.63 26.31
CA GLY A 149 -6.88 1.33 25.65
C GLY A 149 -6.99 0.27 24.57
N LEU A 150 -5.83 -0.12 24.07
CA LEU A 150 -5.64 -1.06 22.97
C LEU A 150 -5.03 -2.37 23.47
N CYS A 151 -5.36 -3.45 22.79
CA CYS A 151 -4.73 -4.75 22.99
C CYS A 151 -4.46 -5.44 21.65
N ALA A 152 -3.28 -6.07 21.55
CA ALA A 152 -2.96 -7.03 20.51
C ALA A 152 -2.28 -8.25 21.16
N LEU A 153 -2.76 -9.44 20.82
CA LEU A 153 -2.31 -10.72 21.35
C LEU A 153 -1.70 -11.54 20.21
N ASP A 154 -0.55 -12.14 20.48
CA ASP A 154 0.04 -13.22 19.69
C ASP A 154 -0.04 -14.49 20.54
N PRO A 155 -1.12 -15.28 20.43
CA PRO A 155 -1.33 -16.45 21.27
C PRO A 155 -0.24 -17.50 21.11
N ALA A 156 0.29 -17.66 19.89
CA ALA A 156 1.34 -18.63 19.57
C ALA A 156 2.66 -18.25 20.24
N ALA A 157 3.03 -16.97 20.20
CA ALA A 157 4.23 -16.46 20.88
C ALA A 157 4.01 -16.17 22.38
N LYS A 158 2.79 -16.35 22.90
CA LYS A 158 2.39 -15.95 24.27
C LYS A 158 2.77 -14.51 24.60
N ALA A 159 2.62 -13.62 23.63
CA ALA A 159 2.99 -12.22 23.75
C ALA A 159 1.75 -11.33 23.67
N ALA A 160 1.77 -10.24 24.42
CA ALA A 160 0.72 -9.23 24.41
C ALA A 160 1.34 -7.83 24.32
N VAL A 161 0.71 -6.97 23.53
CA VAL A 161 0.94 -5.52 23.53
C VAL A 161 -0.33 -4.89 24.04
N THR A 162 -0.22 -4.16 25.15
CA THR A 162 -1.31 -3.35 25.69
C THR A 162 -0.87 -1.90 25.74
N TYR A 163 -1.81 -1.00 25.46
CA TYR A 163 -1.59 0.43 25.55
C TYR A 163 -2.77 1.09 26.25
N PRO A 164 -2.64 1.46 27.54
CA PRO A 164 -3.66 2.25 28.21
C PRO A 164 -3.63 3.67 27.65
N PHE A 165 -4.79 4.18 27.27
CA PHE A 165 -4.88 5.55 26.78
C PHE A 165 -4.47 6.56 27.85
N SER A 166 -3.82 7.63 27.43
CA SER A 166 -3.54 8.80 28.26
C SER A 166 -4.83 9.53 28.63
N SER A 167 -4.75 10.42 29.63
CA SER A 167 -5.88 11.28 29.98
C SER A 167 -6.31 12.17 28.80
N HIS A 168 -5.36 12.61 27.97
CA HIS A 168 -5.66 13.38 26.76
C HIS A 168 -6.44 12.57 25.73
N GLU A 169 -6.01 11.33 25.43
CA GLU A 169 -6.72 10.44 24.50
C GLU A 169 -8.13 10.09 24.99
N ARG A 170 -8.28 9.81 26.30
CA ARG A 170 -9.61 9.64 26.91
C ARG A 170 -10.49 10.89 26.78
N SER A 171 -9.92 12.10 26.91
CA SER A 171 -10.65 13.34 26.66
C SER A 171 -11.09 13.46 25.19
N LEU A 172 -10.26 13.05 24.22
CA LEU A 172 -10.63 13.04 22.81
C LEU A 172 -11.78 12.06 22.52
N ILE A 173 -11.74 10.87 23.12
CA ILE A 173 -12.82 9.87 23.04
C ILE A 173 -14.12 10.47 23.61
N SER A 174 -14.04 11.08 24.80
CA SER A 174 -15.22 11.71 25.42
C SER A 174 -15.76 12.87 24.58
N ALA A 175 -14.89 13.70 24.00
CA ALA A 175 -15.32 14.78 23.11
C ALA A 175 -16.00 14.24 21.84
N PHE A 176 -15.46 13.16 21.26
CA PHE A 176 -16.05 12.50 20.09
C PHE A 176 -17.47 11.99 20.39
N LYS A 177 -17.65 11.34 21.55
CA LYS A 177 -18.97 10.91 22.03
C LYS A 177 -19.96 12.06 22.22
N ASN A 178 -19.47 13.24 22.58
CA ASN A 178 -20.27 14.45 22.71
C ASN A 178 -20.51 15.17 21.37
N GLY A 179 -20.16 14.55 20.24
CA GLY A 179 -20.44 15.05 18.89
C GLY A 179 -19.26 15.77 18.21
N ASP A 180 -18.09 15.85 18.84
CA ASP A 180 -16.92 16.43 18.22
C ASP A 180 -16.38 15.53 17.09
N THR A 181 -15.97 16.12 15.98
CA THR A 181 -15.51 15.39 14.79
C THR A 181 -13.99 15.24 14.75
N ASN A 182 -13.37 14.97 15.91
CA ASN A 182 -11.91 14.89 16.08
C ASN A 182 -11.26 13.62 15.50
N GLY A 183 -12.08 12.64 15.07
CA GLY A 183 -11.63 11.39 14.45
C GLY A 183 -10.99 10.39 15.42
N PHE A 184 -11.12 10.57 16.73
CA PHE A 184 -10.72 9.58 17.73
C PHE A 184 -11.89 8.63 18.00
N ASP A 185 -12.31 7.90 16.96
CA ASP A 185 -13.40 6.93 17.03
C ASP A 185 -12.88 5.51 17.33
N ILE A 186 -13.80 4.59 17.63
CA ILE A 186 -13.45 3.20 17.93
C ILE A 186 -12.79 2.48 16.74
N ASN A 187 -13.23 2.77 15.51
CA ASN A 187 -12.66 2.17 14.30
C ASN A 187 -11.20 2.60 14.09
N PHE A 188 -10.88 3.87 14.39
CA PHE A 188 -9.52 4.38 14.41
C PHE A 188 -8.68 3.69 15.47
N SER A 189 -9.25 3.49 16.66
CA SER A 189 -8.55 2.87 17.79
C SER A 189 -8.16 1.41 17.48
N GLU A 190 -9.04 0.63 16.86
CA GLU A 190 -8.69 -0.73 16.44
C GLU A 190 -7.62 -0.78 15.35
N LEU A 191 -7.68 0.14 14.40
CA LEU A 191 -6.63 0.28 13.40
C LEU A 191 -5.30 0.71 14.05
N LEU A 192 -5.34 1.52 15.11
CA LEU A 192 -4.18 1.92 15.89
C LEU A 192 -3.58 0.71 16.63
N SER A 193 -4.41 -0.21 17.13
CA SER A 193 -3.92 -1.47 17.73
C SER A 193 -3.08 -2.29 16.74
N CYS A 194 -3.52 -2.36 15.48
CA CYS A 194 -2.74 -2.97 14.39
C CYS A 194 -1.38 -2.30 14.21
N ALA A 195 -1.32 -0.97 14.20
CA ALA A 195 -0.07 -0.23 14.08
C ALA A 195 0.89 -0.49 15.24
N PHE A 196 0.37 -0.59 16.47
CA PHE A 196 1.16 -0.91 17.65
C PHE A 196 1.75 -2.33 17.57
N ALA A 197 0.94 -3.31 17.16
CA ALA A 197 1.41 -4.69 16.96
C ALA A 197 2.51 -4.76 15.90
N VAL A 198 2.32 -4.08 14.75
CA VAL A 198 3.34 -4.01 13.69
C VAL A 198 4.60 -3.31 14.18
N HIS A 199 4.48 -2.23 14.96
CA HIS A 199 5.63 -1.53 15.52
C HIS A 199 6.40 -2.40 16.51
N ALA A 200 5.69 -3.09 17.41
CA ALA A 200 6.30 -3.91 18.46
C ALA A 200 6.94 -5.19 17.92
N TRP A 201 6.31 -5.85 16.94
CA TRP A 201 6.71 -7.20 16.49
C TRP A 201 7.20 -7.27 15.05
N GLY A 202 7.12 -6.18 14.27
CA GLY A 202 7.49 -6.16 12.86
C GLY A 202 8.94 -6.58 12.60
N ALA A 203 9.88 -6.14 13.44
CA ALA A 203 11.28 -6.55 13.33
C ALA A 203 11.47 -8.05 13.58
N ARG A 204 10.74 -8.61 14.56
CA ARG A 204 10.75 -10.05 14.87
C ARG A 204 10.16 -10.87 13.72
N TRP A 205 9.04 -10.44 13.15
CA TRP A 205 8.43 -11.09 11.98
C TRP A 205 9.36 -11.05 10.77
N ALA A 206 10.03 -9.91 10.53
CA ALA A 206 11.00 -9.80 9.45
C ALA A 206 12.22 -10.72 9.64
N ALA A 207 12.70 -10.90 10.88
CA ALA A 207 13.81 -11.80 11.19
C ALA A 207 13.41 -13.29 11.07
N ASN A 208 12.15 -13.61 11.34
CA ASN A 208 11.60 -14.96 11.24
C ASN A 208 11.06 -15.28 9.83
N ALA A 209 11.25 -14.38 8.86
CA ALA A 209 10.84 -14.59 7.49
C ALA A 209 11.44 -15.91 6.95
N PRO A 210 10.62 -16.82 6.40
CA PRO A 210 11.07 -18.15 6.00
C PRO A 210 12.14 -18.12 4.90
N ASN A 211 13.02 -19.11 4.93
CA ASN A 211 14.02 -19.32 3.88
C ASN A 211 13.28 -19.55 2.54
N GLY A 212 13.66 -18.81 1.49
CA GLY A 212 12.99 -18.84 0.19
C GLY A 212 12.43 -17.51 -0.29
N GLY A 213 12.61 -16.43 0.49
CA GLY A 213 12.25 -15.08 0.06
C GLY A 213 10.77 -14.72 0.21
N ARG A 214 9.94 -15.63 0.76
CA ARG A 214 8.56 -15.31 1.13
C ARG A 214 8.51 -14.35 2.32
N PRO A 215 7.67 -13.30 2.29
CA PRO A 215 7.50 -12.46 3.46
C PRO A 215 6.73 -13.22 4.54
N TYR A 216 6.93 -12.81 5.79
CA TYR A 216 6.25 -13.40 6.95
C TYR A 216 4.76 -13.01 6.91
N HIS A 217 3.88 -14.01 6.78
CA HIS A 217 2.45 -13.80 6.62
C HIS A 217 1.78 -13.66 8.00
N VAL A 218 1.36 -12.43 8.33
CA VAL A 218 0.64 -12.14 9.58
C VAL A 218 -0.85 -11.94 9.28
N HIS A 219 -1.70 -12.67 9.99
CA HIS A 219 -3.15 -12.53 9.92
C HIS A 219 -3.68 -11.82 11.16
N PHE A 220 -4.17 -10.60 10.98
CA PHE A 220 -4.84 -9.83 12.02
C PHE A 220 -6.33 -10.16 12.07
N ARG A 221 -6.81 -10.58 13.24
CA ARG A 221 -8.23 -10.78 13.55
C ARG A 221 -8.77 -9.55 14.28
N ILE A 222 -9.84 -9.00 13.72
CA ILE A 222 -10.49 -7.76 14.14
C ILE A 222 -12.00 -7.99 14.02
N ASP A 223 -12.78 -7.59 15.01
CA ASP A 223 -14.24 -7.69 14.99
C ASP A 223 -14.93 -6.47 14.35
N ASN A 224 -14.19 -5.39 14.08
CA ASN A 224 -14.68 -4.20 13.41
C ASN A 224 -14.59 -4.23 11.89
N THR A 225 -15.77 -4.38 11.30
CA THR A 225 -15.98 -4.38 9.85
C THR A 225 -15.54 -3.07 9.16
N SER A 226 -15.61 -1.92 9.84
CA SER A 226 -15.20 -0.63 9.27
C SER A 226 -13.69 -0.51 9.14
N ALA A 227 -12.95 -0.93 10.17
CA ALA A 227 -11.49 -0.96 10.14
C ALA A 227 -10.96 -1.89 9.04
N VAL A 228 -11.57 -3.07 8.90
CA VAL A 228 -11.27 -4.03 7.81
C VAL A 228 -11.57 -3.41 6.43
N ALA A 229 -12.73 -2.76 6.28
CA ALA A 229 -13.11 -2.12 5.03
C ALA A 229 -12.14 -0.97 4.64
N TRP A 230 -11.66 -0.21 5.61
CA TRP A 230 -10.67 0.85 5.38
C TRP A 230 -9.33 0.28 4.91
N GLN A 231 -8.85 -0.80 5.53
CA GLN A 231 -7.61 -1.46 5.10
C GLN A 231 -7.73 -2.05 3.70
N ASN A 232 -8.82 -2.75 3.39
CA ASN A 232 -9.04 -3.32 2.06
C ASN A 232 -9.11 -2.24 0.97
N LYS A 233 -9.74 -1.11 1.27
CA LYS A 233 -9.79 0.03 0.34
C LYS A 233 -8.47 0.78 0.32
N LEU A 234 -7.67 0.72 1.39
CA LEU A 234 -6.55 1.58 1.79
C LEU A 234 -6.94 3.05 2.08
N ALA A 235 -8.23 3.29 2.35
CA ALA A 235 -8.87 4.62 2.40
C ALA A 235 -9.73 4.80 3.66
N SER A 236 -9.65 5.98 4.27
CA SER A 236 -10.61 6.45 5.26
C SER A 236 -10.90 7.95 5.10
N ARG A 237 -12.13 8.36 5.46
CA ARG A 237 -12.48 9.79 5.61
C ARG A 237 -11.95 10.37 6.93
N ASN A 238 -11.64 9.51 7.90
CA ASN A 238 -11.01 9.90 9.14
C ASN A 238 -9.52 10.18 8.85
N PRO A 239 -9.04 11.43 9.03
CA PRO A 239 -7.67 11.80 8.68
C PRO A 239 -6.62 11.05 9.52
N ARG A 240 -6.91 10.76 10.79
CA ARG A 240 -6.01 10.00 11.68
C ARG A 240 -5.89 8.56 11.19
N ALA A 241 -7.02 7.92 10.89
CA ALA A 241 -7.02 6.57 10.33
C ALA A 241 -6.27 6.50 8.99
N GLN A 242 -6.45 7.49 8.12
CA GLN A 242 -5.74 7.55 6.83
C GLN A 242 -4.22 7.61 6.99
N VAL A 243 -3.71 8.31 8.01
CA VAL A 243 -2.27 8.32 8.36
C VAL A 243 -1.81 6.92 8.75
N ILE A 244 -2.56 6.23 9.62
CA ILE A 244 -2.20 4.87 10.04
C ILE A 244 -2.18 3.88 8.87
N ILE A 245 -3.18 3.92 7.98
CA ILE A 245 -3.19 3.06 6.77
C ILE A 245 -1.94 3.28 5.92
N ARG A 246 -1.53 4.55 5.74
CA ARG A 246 -0.33 4.91 4.97
C ARG A 246 0.93 4.39 5.64
N LEU A 247 1.05 4.54 6.96
CA LEU A 247 2.20 4.04 7.74
C LEU A 247 2.30 2.52 7.68
N LEU A 248 1.17 1.82 7.90
CA LEU A 248 1.11 0.36 7.84
C LEU A 248 1.58 -0.17 6.47
N SER A 249 1.25 0.53 5.38
CA SER A 249 1.68 0.13 4.04
C SER A 249 3.18 0.32 3.79
N CYS A 250 3.86 1.18 4.57
CA CYS A 250 5.32 1.32 4.52
C CYS A 250 6.03 0.30 5.41
N PHE A 251 5.39 -0.13 6.50
CA PHE A 251 5.99 -1.05 7.48
C PHE A 251 5.78 -2.53 7.14
N LEU A 252 4.69 -2.86 6.45
CA LEU A 252 4.39 -4.21 6.02
C LEU A 252 5.10 -4.49 4.68
N ARG A 253 6.08 -5.40 4.70
CA ARG A 253 6.60 -5.99 3.46
C ARG A 253 5.46 -6.80 2.82
N HIS A 254 5.17 -6.55 1.54
CA HIS A 254 4.06 -7.15 0.80
C HIS A 254 4.50 -8.09 -0.31
#